data_AF-A0A378VWV3-F1
#
_entry.id   AF-A0A378VWV3-F1
#
_cell.length_a   1.000
_cell.length_b   1.000
_cell.length_c   1.000
_cell.angle_alpha   90.00
_cell.angle_beta   90.00
_cell.angle_gamma   90.00
#
_symmetry.space_group_name_H-M   'P 1'
#
loop_
_entity.id
_entity.type
_entity.pdbx_description
1 polymer ?
#
loop_
_entity_poly.entity_id
_entity_poly.type
_entity_poly.pdbx_seq_one_letter_code
_entity_poly.pdbx_strand_id
1 'polypeptide(L)'
;MLSYVRLLANPNDDPAFLRAVTTPKRGIGDVTLGKLNAYAHEHECSLYEAAQNEEALATLNNTNRQHLQAFMDMFGNYRAKAEIDEAGEFINSLLEEIDYETI
;
A
#
# COMPACT_ATOMS: atom_id res chain seq x y z
N MET A 1 1.51 1.59 11.92
CA MET A 1 2.88 1.10 12.17
C MET A 1 3.05 -0.39 11.91
N LEU A 2 2.39 -1.33 12.62
CA LEU A 2 2.58 -2.79 12.38
C LEU A 2 2.16 -3.25 10.95
N SER A 3 1.32 -2.47 10.28
CA SER A 3 0.76 -2.76 8.96
C SER A 3 1.81 -2.78 7.84
N TYR A 4 2.81 -1.89 7.85
CA TYR A 4 3.83 -1.88 6.80
C TYR A 4 4.71 -3.13 6.86
N VAL A 5 5.16 -3.49 8.06
CA VAL A 5 5.97 -4.69 8.29
C VAL A 5 5.19 -5.96 7.97
N ARG A 6 3.90 -6.02 8.35
CA ARG A 6 3.03 -7.14 7.98
C ARG A 6 2.80 -7.24 6.48
N LEU A 7 2.63 -6.11 5.78
CA LEU A 7 2.47 -6.09 4.34
C LEU A 7 3.77 -6.49 3.61
N LEU A 8 4.92 -6.08 4.14
CA LEU A 8 6.26 -6.49 3.66
C LEU A 8 6.46 -8.00 3.83
N ALA A 9 6.06 -8.56 4.97
CA ALA A 9 6.14 -9.98 5.26
C ALA A 9 5.06 -10.82 4.54
N ASN A 10 3.88 -10.22 4.32
CA ASN A 10 2.73 -10.83 3.67
C ASN A 10 1.97 -9.78 2.83
N PRO A 11 2.24 -9.70 1.52
CA PRO A 11 1.56 -8.78 0.60
C PRO A 11 0.04 -9.00 0.52
N ASN A 12 -0.44 -10.18 0.93
CA ASN A 12 -1.85 -10.56 0.90
C ASN A 12 -2.60 -10.18 2.19
N ASP A 13 -1.98 -9.46 3.13
CA ASP A 13 -2.65 -8.97 4.34
C ASP A 13 -3.45 -7.69 4.02
N ASP A 14 -4.67 -7.87 3.54
CA ASP A 14 -5.60 -6.79 3.18
C ASP A 14 -5.82 -5.76 4.32
N PRO A 15 -6.03 -6.16 5.60
CA PRO A 15 -6.09 -5.22 6.72
C PRO A 15 -4.81 -4.39 6.89
N ALA A 16 -3.64 -4.99 6.62
CA ALA A 16 -2.37 -4.29 6.67
C ALA A 16 -2.23 -3.30 5.51
N PHE A 17 -2.65 -3.68 4.30
CA PHE A 17 -2.69 -2.81 3.12
C PHE A 17 -3.58 -1.59 3.37
N LEU A 18 -4.82 -1.80 3.84
CA LEU A 18 -5.77 -0.73 4.15
C LEU A 18 -5.21 0.28 5.15
N ARG A 19 -4.51 -0.18 6.19
CA ARG A 19 -3.88 0.73 7.15
C ARG A 19 -2.65 1.44 6.59
N ALA A 20 -1.83 0.77 5.78
CA ALA A 20 -0.64 1.36 5.19
C ALA A 20 -0.98 2.43 4.15
N VAL A 21 -2.02 2.21 3.35
CA VAL A 21 -2.44 3.16 2.31
C VAL A 21 -3.18 4.38 2.89
N THR A 22 -3.86 4.21 4.03
CA THR A 22 -4.57 5.31 4.73
C THR A 22 -3.68 6.09 5.70
N THR A 23 -2.47 5.60 5.99
CA THR A 23 -1.56 6.21 6.97
C THR A 23 -0.15 6.37 6.39
N PRO A 24 0.32 7.61 6.15
CA PRO A 24 -0.38 8.90 6.27
C PRO A 24 -1.46 9.10 5.18
N LYS A 25 -2.34 10.09 5.34
CA LYS A 25 -3.46 10.36 4.39
C LYS A 25 -2.92 10.77 3.01
N ARG A 26 -2.75 9.82 2.09
CA ARG A 26 -2.23 10.05 0.72
C ARG A 26 -3.30 10.45 -0.31
N GLY A 27 -4.44 11.01 0.13
CA GLY A 27 -5.54 11.35 -0.78
C GLY A 27 -6.35 10.16 -1.29
N ILE A 28 -6.02 8.94 -0.88
CA ILE A 28 -6.80 7.73 -1.17
C ILE A 28 -7.94 7.65 -0.16
N GLY A 29 -9.12 8.11 -0.58
CA GLY A 29 -10.32 8.12 0.25
C GLY A 29 -11.03 6.76 0.34
N ASP A 30 -11.95 6.64 1.29
CA ASP A 30 -12.73 5.41 1.56
C ASP A 30 -13.47 4.88 0.32
N VAL A 31 -13.88 5.76 -0.60
CA VAL A 31 -14.55 5.38 -1.85
C VAL A 31 -13.63 4.57 -2.77
N THR A 32 -12.35 4.96 -2.86
CA THR A 32 -11.34 4.25 -3.66
C THR A 32 -11.09 2.87 -3.07
N LEU A 33 -10.92 2.81 -1.75
CA LEU A 33 -10.69 1.56 -1.04
C LEU A 33 -11.90 0.64 -1.12
N GLY A 34 -13.12 1.18 -1.03
CA GLY A 34 -14.36 0.42 -1.22
C GLY A 34 -14.46 -0.20 -2.61
N LYS A 35 -14.08 0.52 -3.66
CA LYS A 35 -14.06 0.00 -5.04
C LYS A 35 -13.00 -1.09 -5.24
N LEU A 36 -11.78 -0.86 -4.75
CA LEU A 36 -10.71 -1.87 -4.76
C LEU A 36 -11.12 -3.13 -4.00
N ASN A 37 -11.75 -2.97 -2.84
CA ASN A 37 -12.20 -4.09 -2.02
C ASN A 37 -13.34 -4.88 -2.69
N ALA A 38 -14.24 -4.20 -3.39
CA ALA A 38 -15.27 -4.86 -4.19
C ALA A 38 -14.66 -5.66 -5.34
N TYR A 39 -13.69 -5.09 -6.07
CA TYR A 39 -12.98 -5.80 -7.14
C TYR A 39 -12.21 -7.02 -6.61
N ALA A 40 -11.46 -6.82 -5.53
CA ALA A 40 -10.69 -7.87 -4.84
C ALA A 40 -11.59 -9.04 -4.42
N HIS A 41 -12.75 -8.74 -3.84
CA HIS A 41 -13.72 -9.75 -3.44
C HIS A 41 -14.36 -10.47 -4.65
N GLU A 42 -14.62 -9.76 -5.75
CA GLU A 42 -15.22 -10.36 -6.95
C GLU A 42 -14.24 -11.26 -7.72
N HIS A 43 -12.95 -10.93 -7.67
CA HIS A 43 -11.89 -11.66 -8.38
C HIS A 43 -11.10 -12.60 -7.47
N GLU A 44 -11.52 -12.77 -6.21
CA GLU A 44 -10.83 -13.56 -5.18
C GLU A 44 -9.33 -13.26 -5.08
N CYS A 45 -8.96 -11.99 -5.26
CA CYS A 45 -7.57 -11.52 -5.21
C CYS A 45 -7.34 -10.57 -4.04
N SER A 46 -6.07 -10.37 -3.68
CA SER A 46 -5.70 -9.43 -2.62
C SER A 46 -5.89 -7.97 -3.06
N LEU A 47 -6.03 -7.05 -2.11
CA LEU A 47 -6.06 -5.61 -2.38
C LEU A 47 -4.79 -5.13 -3.10
N TYR A 48 -3.65 -5.78 -2.84
CA TYR A 48 -2.39 -5.51 -3.51
C TYR A 48 -2.43 -5.91 -5.00
N GLU A 49 -3.01 -7.05 -5.33
CA GLU A 49 -3.22 -7.48 -6.72
C GLU A 49 -4.26 -6.60 -7.42
N ALA A 50 -5.37 -6.29 -6.75
CA ALA A 50 -6.36 -5.35 -7.25
C ALA A 50 -5.74 -3.97 -7.51
N ALA A 51 -4.80 -3.50 -6.67
CA ALA A 51 -4.11 -2.24 -6.87
C ALA A 51 -3.15 -2.22 -8.07
N GLN A 52 -2.70 -3.40 -8.55
CA GLN A 52 -1.88 -3.54 -9.76
C GLN A 52 -2.72 -3.81 -11.02
N ASN A 53 -3.98 -4.18 -10.86
CA ASN A 53 -4.82 -4.57 -11.98
C ASN A 53 -5.40 -3.34 -12.71
N GLU A 54 -5.18 -3.25 -14.02
CA GLU A 54 -5.66 -2.13 -14.83
C GLU A 54 -7.18 -2.01 -14.87
N GLU A 55 -7.93 -3.11 -14.80
CA GLU A 55 -9.40 -3.09 -14.76
C GLU A 55 -9.91 -2.48 -13.46
N ALA A 56 -9.33 -2.90 -12.32
CA ALA A 56 -9.64 -2.32 -11.03
C ALA A 56 -9.33 -0.81 -11.03
N LEU A 57 -8.18 -0.42 -11.58
CA LEU A 57 -7.78 0.98 -11.73
C LEU A 57 -8.68 1.76 -12.70
N ALA A 58 -9.30 1.10 -13.70
CA ALA A 58 -10.28 1.70 -14.61
C ALA A 58 -11.57 2.13 -13.91
N THR A 59 -11.91 1.51 -12.78
CA THR A 59 -13.06 1.92 -11.96
C THR A 59 -12.79 3.19 -11.13
N LEU A 60 -11.53 3.60 -11.02
CA LEU A 60 -11.06 4.75 -10.24
C LEU A 60 -10.86 6.00 -11.11
N ASN A 61 -10.94 7.18 -10.49
CA ASN A 61 -10.59 8.42 -11.18
C ASN A 61 -9.06 8.55 -11.34
N ASN A 62 -8.61 9.40 -12.27
CA ASN A 62 -7.18 9.57 -12.56
C ASN A 62 -6.35 9.98 -11.34
N THR A 63 -6.89 10.84 -10.47
CA THR A 63 -6.21 11.30 -9.25
C THR A 63 -5.96 10.15 -8.28
N ASN A 64 -6.98 9.34 -8.00
CA ASN A 64 -6.85 8.22 -7.07
C ASN A 64 -5.97 7.12 -7.64
N ARG A 65 -6.00 6.92 -8.96
CA ARG A 65 -5.07 6.02 -9.66
C ARG A 65 -3.62 6.46 -9.48
N GLN A 66 -3.32 7.76 -9.67
CA GLN A 66 -1.97 8.29 -9.47
C GLN A 66 -1.49 8.14 -8.02
N HIS A 67 -2.36 8.42 -7.04
CA HIS A 67 -2.01 8.22 -5.64
C HIS A 67 -1.74 6.75 -5.31
N LEU A 68 -2.52 5.82 -5.87
CA LEU A 68 -2.33 4.38 -5.68
C LEU A 68 -1.02 3.91 -6.33
N GLN A 69 -0.74 4.34 -7.58
CA GLN A 69 0.53 4.03 -8.25
C GLN A 69 1.74 4.55 -7.46
N ALA A 70 1.71 5.80 -7.00
CA ALA A 70 2.79 6.35 -6.18
C ALA A 70 3.01 5.55 -4.89
N PHE A 71 1.93 5.06 -4.26
CA PHE A 71 2.04 4.18 -3.10
C PHE A 71 2.69 2.84 -3.45
N MET A 72 2.27 2.23 -4.55
CA MET A 72 2.79 0.93 -5.01
C MET A 72 4.26 1.00 -5.39
N ASP A 73 4.67 2.08 -6.07
CA ASP A 73 6.08 2.33 -6.42
C ASP A 73 6.95 2.54 -5.19
N MET A 74 6.47 3.35 -4.24
CA MET A 74 7.14 3.57 -2.95
C MET A 74 7.27 2.25 -2.17
N PHE A 75 6.20 1.45 -2.13
CA PHE A 75 6.20 0.15 -1.46
C PHE A 75 7.13 -0.87 -2.14
N GLY A 76 7.17 -0.90 -3.47
CA GLY A 76 8.11 -1.71 -4.25
C GLY A 76 9.56 -1.35 -3.95
N ASN A 77 9.88 -0.06 -3.90
CA ASN A 77 11.21 0.43 -3.50
C ASN A 77 11.58 0.01 -2.07
N TYR A 78 10.62 0.04 -1.14
CA TYR A 78 10.84 -0.42 0.22
C TYR A 78 11.07 -1.93 0.32
N ARG A 79 10.35 -2.75 -0.46
CA ARG A 79 10.62 -4.19 -0.55
C ARG A 79 12.01 -4.48 -1.12
N ALA A 80 12.38 -3.81 -2.20
CA ALA A 80 13.69 -3.98 -2.82
C ALA A 80 14.83 -3.63 -1.86
N LYS A 81 14.70 -2.53 -1.10
CA LYS A 81 15.69 -2.15 -0.08
C LYS A 81 15.74 -3.12 1.10
N ALA A 82 14.58 -3.65 1.53
CA ALA A 82 14.51 -4.63 2.63
C ALA A 82 15.11 -6.01 2.28
N GLU A 83 15.22 -6.37 1.00
CA GLU A 83 15.92 -7.58 0.55
C GLU A 83 17.44 -7.41 0.46
N ILE A 84 17.94 -6.17 0.34
CA ILE A 84 19.36 -5.86 0.08
C ILE A 84 20.12 -5.55 1.37
N ASP A 85 19.55 -4.74 2.26
CA ASP A 85 20.12 -4.42 3.57
C ASP A 85 19.43 -5.26 4.64
N GLU A 86 20.19 -5.84 5.58
CA GLU A 86 19.67 -6.65 6.70
C GLU A 86 18.37 -6.04 7.24
N ALA A 87 17.24 -6.71 6.95
CA ALA A 87 15.88 -6.14 6.96
C ALA A 87 15.44 -5.43 8.26
N GLY A 88 16.19 -5.58 9.35
CA GLY A 88 15.92 -4.94 10.64
C GLY A 88 16.27 -3.45 10.70
N GLU A 89 17.43 -3.01 10.18
CA GLU A 89 17.84 -1.60 10.31
C GLU A 89 17.13 -0.69 9.32
N PHE A 90 16.95 -1.15 8.07
CA PHE A 90 16.24 -0.38 7.05
C PHE A 90 14.78 -0.14 7.43
N ILE A 91 14.09 -1.15 7.98
CA ILE A 91 12.71 -0.99 8.45
C ILE A 91 12.63 0.06 9.56
N ASN A 92 13.61 0.14 10.46
CA ASN A 92 13.62 1.14 11.53
C ASN A 92 13.83 2.57 11.00
N SER A 93 14.74 2.79 10.03
CA SER A 93 14.96 4.13 9.47
C SER A 93 13.75 4.64 8.69
N LEU A 94 13.09 3.72 7.99
CA LEU A 94 11.89 3.97 7.19
C LEU A 94 10.69 4.26 8.09
N LEU A 95 10.63 3.62 9.27
CA LEU A 95 9.66 3.95 10.31
C LEU A 95 9.91 5.36 10.88
N GLU A 96 11.16 5.76 11.12
CA GLU A 96 11.48 7.13 11.58
C GLU A 96 11.11 8.20 10.54
N GLU A 97 11.33 7.92 9.25
CA GLU A 97 11.07 8.88 8.17
C GLU A 97 9.57 9.10 7.92
N ILE A 98 8.74 8.05 8.07
CA ILE A 98 7.27 8.16 7.96
C ILE A 98 6.65 8.79 9.23
N ASP A 99 7.23 8.59 10.42
CA ASP A 99 6.75 9.21 11.66
C ASP A 99 6.99 10.74 11.68
N TYR A 100 8.07 11.20 11.04
CA TYR A 100 8.41 12.62 10.96
C TYR A 100 7.39 13.47 10.17
N GLU A 101 6.59 12.88 9.28
CA GLU A 101 5.53 13.59 8.54
C GLU A 101 4.18 13.66 9.28
N THR A 102 4.07 13.10 10.51
CA THR A 102 2.83 13.10 11.30
C THR A 102 2.93 13.93 12.59
N ILE A 103 3.68 15.03 12.58
CA ILE A 103 3.68 16.04 13.65
C ILE A 103 3.35 17.43 13.08
#